data_AF-A0A6A8LSX8-F1
#
_entry.id   AF-A0A6A8LSX8-F1
#
_cell.length_a   1.000
_cell.length_b   1.000
_cell.length_c   1.000
_cell.angle_alpha   90.00
_cell.angle_beta   90.00
_cell.angle_gamma   90.00
#
_symmetry.space_group_name_H-M   'P 1'
#
loop_
_entity.id
_entity.type
_entity.pdbx_description
1 polymer ?
#
loop_
_entity_poly.entity_id
_entity_poly.type
_entity_poly.pdbx_seq_one_letter_code
_entity_poly.pdbx_strand_id
1 'polypeptide(L)'
;TLGEAYMDKKIEVSGSLQVLINSAYESANSFLNNNKFKRFLPKQSHSEESSKNDVQSHYDLGNDFYKLWLDKTMTYSCAYFEKPDDSLEEAQMNKVHHILKKLDPKPGSSLLDIGCGWGTLMLTAAREYNMNV
;
A
#
# COMPACT_ATOMS: atom_id res chain seq x y z
N THR A 1 8.90 -5.46 -21.68
CA THR A 1 7.76 -6.29 -21.20
C THR A 1 6.45 -5.65 -21.65
N LEU A 2 5.28 -6.27 -21.41
CA LEU A 2 3.99 -5.64 -21.74
C LEU A 2 3.79 -4.32 -20.97
N GLY A 3 4.24 -4.25 -19.71
CA GLY A 3 4.18 -3.02 -18.90
C GLY A 3 5.02 -1.89 -19.50
N GLU A 4 6.28 -2.16 -19.87
CA GLU A 4 7.14 -1.16 -20.53
C GLU A 4 6.58 -0.71 -21.88
N ALA A 5 6.02 -1.64 -22.69
CA ALA A 5 5.43 -1.29 -23.96
C ALA A 5 4.19 -0.38 -23.82
N TYR A 6 3.41 -0.56 -22.75
CA TYR A 6 2.32 0.36 -22.40
C TYR A 6 2.86 1.73 -21.94
N MET A 7 3.87 1.76 -21.07
CA MET A 7 4.52 3.00 -20.62
C MET A 7 5.16 3.79 -21.79
N ASP A 8 5.75 3.09 -22.76
CA ASP A 8 6.36 3.64 -23.97
C ASP A 8 5.34 4.04 -25.06
N LYS A 9 4.03 3.90 -24.80
CA LYS A 9 2.94 4.11 -25.78
C LYS A 9 3.04 3.25 -27.05
N LYS A 10 3.72 2.11 -26.99
CA LYS A 10 3.74 1.10 -28.07
C LYS A 10 2.47 0.24 -28.04
N ILE A 11 1.81 0.18 -26.88
CA ILE A 11 0.49 -0.43 -26.68
C ILE A 11 -0.43 0.65 -26.11
N GLU A 12 -1.61 0.80 -26.69
CA GLU A 12 -2.66 1.66 -26.18
C GLU A 12 -3.88 0.81 -25.77
N VAL A 13 -4.53 1.19 -24.68
CA VAL A 13 -5.74 0.52 -24.18
C VAL A 13 -6.89 1.52 -24.20
N SER A 14 -7.94 1.19 -24.95
CA SER A 14 -9.21 1.92 -24.88
C SER A 14 -10.11 1.27 -23.82
N GLY A 15 -10.61 2.04 -22.87
CA GLY A 15 -11.43 1.57 -21.76
C GLY A 15 -10.65 1.37 -20.45
N SER A 16 -11.19 0.58 -19.52
CA SER A 16 -10.61 0.40 -18.18
C SER A 16 -9.43 -0.59 -18.20
N LEU A 17 -8.23 -0.08 -17.88
CA LEU A 17 -7.06 -0.93 -17.66
C LEU A 17 -7.27 -1.93 -16.51
N GLN A 18 -7.97 -1.52 -15.45
CA GLN A 18 -8.28 -2.39 -14.30
C GLN A 18 -9.12 -3.60 -14.74
N VAL A 19 -10.15 -3.38 -15.57
CA VAL A 19 -10.98 -4.48 -16.10
C VAL A 19 -10.15 -5.40 -16.98
N LEU A 20 -9.33 -4.86 -17.88
CA LEU A 20 -8.44 -5.65 -18.74
C LEU A 20 -7.51 -6.57 -17.91
N ILE A 21 -6.88 -6.00 -16.89
CA ILE A 21 -5.95 -6.74 -16.03
C ILE A 21 -6.71 -7.77 -15.16
N ASN A 22 -7.89 -7.43 -14.63
CA ASN A 22 -8.71 -8.36 -13.87
C ASN A 22 -9.15 -9.57 -14.73
N SER A 23 -9.64 -9.34 -15.95
CA SER A 23 -10.00 -10.41 -16.88
C SER A 23 -8.80 -11.28 -17.26
N ALA A 24 -7.60 -10.70 -17.37
CA ALA A 24 -6.38 -11.49 -17.55
C ALA A 24 -6.07 -12.35 -16.32
N TYR A 25 -6.24 -11.83 -15.10
CA TYR A 25 -6.08 -12.62 -13.87
C TYR A 25 -7.09 -13.78 -13.75
N GLU A 26 -8.33 -13.59 -14.18
CA GLU A 26 -9.38 -14.62 -14.15
C GLU A 26 -9.19 -15.74 -15.18
N SER A 27 -8.39 -15.51 -16.24
CA SER A 27 -8.14 -16.49 -17.29
C SER A 27 -6.82 -17.24 -17.09
N ALA A 28 -6.90 -18.57 -16.93
CA ALA A 28 -5.73 -19.43 -16.71
C ALA A 28 -4.68 -19.38 -17.84
N ASN A 29 -5.12 -19.11 -19.07
CA ASN A 29 -4.25 -19.08 -20.26
C ASN A 29 -3.77 -17.67 -20.64
N SER A 30 -4.08 -16.66 -19.84
CA SER A 30 -3.70 -15.26 -20.10
C SER A 30 -2.19 -15.01 -20.02
N PHE A 31 -1.78 -13.81 -20.44
CA PHE A 31 -0.40 -13.35 -20.34
C PHE A 31 0.09 -13.16 -18.89
N LEU A 32 -0.79 -13.11 -17.88
CA LEU A 32 -0.42 -13.03 -16.46
C LEU A 32 -0.21 -14.41 -15.83
N ASN A 33 -1.03 -15.39 -16.21
CA ASN A 33 -1.06 -16.70 -15.56
C ASN A 33 -0.21 -17.76 -16.26
N ASN A 34 -0.13 -17.71 -17.59
CA ASN A 34 0.51 -18.76 -18.37
C ASN A 34 2.05 -18.69 -18.26
N ASN A 35 2.65 -19.78 -17.77
CA ASN A 35 4.08 -19.90 -17.52
C ASN A 35 4.95 -19.67 -18.77
N LYS A 36 4.40 -19.82 -19.98
CA LYS A 36 5.11 -19.50 -21.23
C LYS A 36 5.49 -18.02 -21.32
N PHE A 37 4.74 -17.13 -20.65
CA PHE A 37 5.00 -15.69 -20.63
C PHE A 37 5.79 -15.24 -19.40
N LYS A 38 5.97 -16.10 -18.39
CA LYS A 38 6.80 -15.84 -17.20
C LYS A 38 8.26 -16.17 -17.51
N ARG A 39 8.92 -15.29 -18.28
CA ARG A 39 10.27 -15.56 -18.83
C ARG A 39 11.42 -15.36 -17.84
N PHE A 40 11.25 -14.60 -16.77
CA PHE A 40 12.30 -14.42 -15.77
C PHE A 40 11.69 -13.83 -14.47
N LEU A 41 11.80 -14.54 -13.35
CA LEU A 41 11.57 -13.98 -12.03
C LEU A 41 12.95 -13.74 -11.42
N PRO A 42 13.39 -12.48 -11.26
CA PRO A 42 14.67 -12.21 -10.63
C PRO A 42 14.66 -12.75 -9.20
N LYS A 43 15.71 -13.47 -8.80
CA LYS A 43 15.95 -13.77 -7.38
C LYS A 43 16.21 -12.44 -6.68
N GLN A 44 15.32 -12.04 -5.77
CA GLN A 44 15.60 -10.91 -4.90
C GLN A 44 16.53 -11.36 -3.78
N SER A 45 17.71 -10.75 -3.70
CA SER A 45 18.57 -10.81 -2.51
C SER A 45 18.27 -9.60 -1.65
N HIS A 46 18.04 -9.80 -0.36
CA HIS A 46 17.84 -8.70 0.58
C HIS A 46 19.12 -8.46 1.37
N SER A 47 19.67 -7.26 1.27
CA SER A 47 20.64 -6.72 2.23
C SER A 47 20.06 -5.48 2.89
N GLU A 48 20.54 -5.13 4.07
CA GLU A 48 20.12 -3.90 4.76
C GLU A 48 20.39 -2.66 3.89
N GLU A 49 21.56 -2.62 3.25
CA GLU A 49 21.96 -1.54 2.34
C GLU A 49 21.03 -1.44 1.11
N SER A 50 20.72 -2.56 0.45
CA SER A 50 19.77 -2.57 -0.68
C SER A 50 18.39 -2.09 -0.23
N SER A 51 17.91 -2.59 0.92
CA SER A 51 16.58 -2.25 1.43
C SER A 51 16.48 -0.76 1.77
N LYS A 52 17.55 -0.16 2.31
CA LYS A 52 17.61 1.27 2.58
C LYS A 52 17.51 2.10 1.30
N ASN A 53 18.25 1.72 0.26
CA ASN A 53 18.22 2.39 -1.04
C ASN A 53 16.85 2.25 -1.72
N ASP A 54 16.26 1.06 -1.67
CA ASP A 54 14.94 0.78 -2.25
C ASP A 54 13.85 1.61 -1.57
N VAL A 55 13.84 1.65 -0.24
CA VAL A 55 12.90 2.47 0.56
C VAL A 55 13.04 3.94 0.21
N GLN A 56 14.27 4.47 0.15
CA GLN A 56 14.49 5.88 -0.18
C GLN A 56 13.95 6.22 -1.58
N SER A 57 14.28 5.41 -2.59
CA SER A 57 13.82 5.63 -3.96
C SER A 57 12.30 5.60 -4.12
N HIS A 58 11.59 4.82 -3.29
CA HIS A 58 10.13 4.75 -3.32
C HIS A 58 9.46 6.01 -2.76
N TYR A 59 10.10 6.72 -1.82
CA TYR A 59 9.56 7.94 -1.20
C TYR A 59 10.15 9.24 -1.78
N ASP A 60 11.15 9.15 -2.66
CA ASP A 60 11.83 10.30 -3.30
C ASP A 60 10.91 11.10 -4.26
N LEU A 61 9.72 10.61 -4.62
CA LEU A 61 8.71 11.41 -5.33
C LEU A 61 8.21 12.62 -4.49
N GLY A 62 8.42 12.57 -3.17
CA GLY A 62 8.18 13.67 -2.25
C GLY A 62 6.72 13.82 -1.81
N ASN A 63 6.52 14.47 -0.66
CA ASN A 63 5.20 14.65 -0.05
C ASN A 63 4.21 15.37 -0.96
N ASP A 64 4.67 16.28 -1.81
CA ASP A 64 3.79 17.07 -2.68
C ASP A 64 3.13 16.22 -3.75
N PHE A 65 3.81 15.17 -4.24
CA PHE A 65 3.20 14.22 -5.17
C PHE A 65 2.09 13.40 -4.50
N TYR A 66 2.38 12.84 -3.32
CA TYR A 66 1.43 11.99 -2.59
C TYR A 66 0.20 12.74 -2.07
N LYS A 67 0.35 14.00 -1.63
CA LYS A 67 -0.75 14.85 -1.18
C LYS A 67 -1.85 15.08 -2.23
N LEU A 68 -1.53 14.91 -3.52
CA LEU A 68 -2.50 15.12 -4.59
C LEU A 68 -3.60 14.05 -4.62
N TRP A 69 -3.34 12.85 -4.10
CA TRP A 69 -4.24 11.70 -4.25
C TRP A 69 -4.39 10.83 -2.99
N LEU A 70 -3.52 10.96 -1.99
CA LEU A 70 -3.77 10.39 -0.66
C LEU A 70 -4.79 11.24 0.12
N ASP A 71 -5.34 10.63 1.18
CA ASP A 71 -6.12 11.36 2.16
C ASP A 71 -5.23 12.24 3.07
N LYS A 72 -5.86 13.03 3.95
CA LYS A 72 -5.15 14.00 4.80
C LYS A 72 -4.17 13.35 5.79
N THR A 73 -4.36 12.08 6.15
CA THR A 73 -3.45 11.36 7.04
C THR A 73 -2.15 10.94 6.34
N MET A 74 -2.05 11.12 5.01
CA MET A 74 -0.93 10.65 4.18
C MET A 74 -0.72 9.14 4.26
N THR A 75 -1.77 8.36 4.58
CA THR A 75 -1.60 6.93 4.79
C THR A 75 -1.47 6.20 3.45
N TYR A 76 -0.24 5.83 3.08
CA TYR A 76 0.00 5.00 1.88
C TYR A 76 -0.06 3.50 2.22
N SER A 77 -1.24 3.05 2.61
CA SER A 77 -1.55 1.65 2.95
C SER A 77 -3.02 1.36 2.69
N CYS A 78 -3.41 0.10 2.77
CA CYS A 78 -4.80 -0.31 2.62
C CYS A 78 -5.67 0.30 3.73
N ALA A 79 -6.83 0.84 3.34
CA ALA A 79 -7.84 1.38 4.24
C ALA A 79 -8.85 0.28 4.66
N TYR A 80 -9.72 0.58 5.63
CA TYR A 80 -10.78 -0.31 6.09
C TYR A 80 -12.13 0.42 6.05
N PHE A 81 -12.91 0.13 5.03
CA PHE A 81 -14.25 0.68 4.85
C PHE A 81 -15.23 -0.12 5.72
N GLU A 82 -15.77 0.50 6.78
CA GLU A 82 -16.82 -0.11 7.60
C GLU A 82 -18.17 0.03 6.90
N LYS A 83 -18.35 1.12 6.13
CA LYS A 83 -19.50 1.35 5.28
C LYS A 83 -19.08 1.62 3.84
N PRO A 84 -19.92 1.30 2.84
CA PRO A 84 -19.62 1.55 1.43
C PRO A 84 -19.40 3.02 1.07
N ASP A 85 -19.91 3.94 1.89
CA ASP A 85 -19.88 5.40 1.69
C ASP A 85 -18.87 6.13 2.57
N ASP A 86 -18.06 5.40 3.37
CA ASP A 86 -16.96 6.02 4.11
C ASP A 86 -16.01 6.74 3.15
N SER A 87 -15.62 7.96 3.51
CA SER A 87 -14.53 8.64 2.83
C SER A 87 -13.21 7.88 3.02
N LEU A 88 -12.22 8.13 2.16
CA LEU A 88 -10.90 7.50 2.31
C LEU A 88 -10.25 7.86 3.66
N GLU A 89 -10.41 9.09 4.13
CA GLU A 89 -9.91 9.55 5.43
C GLU A 89 -10.55 8.78 6.59
N GLU A 90 -11.88 8.61 6.56
CA GLU A 90 -12.60 7.78 7.55
C GLU A 90 -12.14 6.32 7.49
N ALA A 91 -12.04 5.74 6.29
CA ALA A 91 -11.61 4.36 6.11
C ALA A 91 -10.17 4.12 6.60
N GLN A 92 -9.27 5.11 6.49
CA GLN A 92 -7.92 5.01 7.07
C GLN A 92 -7.94 5.05 8.59
N MET A 93 -8.77 5.91 9.19
CA MET A 93 -8.93 5.94 10.65
C MET A 93 -9.60 4.67 11.19
N ASN A 94 -10.63 4.17 10.51
CA ASN A 94 -11.25 2.88 10.81
C ASN A 94 -10.20 1.76 10.80
N LYS A 95 -9.29 1.75 9.82
CA LYS A 95 -8.17 0.79 9.77
C LYS A 95 -7.25 0.92 10.98
N VAL A 96 -6.89 2.14 11.39
CA VAL A 96 -6.05 2.37 12.57
C VAL A 96 -6.73 1.80 13.83
N HIS A 97 -7.99 2.15 14.06
CA HIS A 97 -8.75 1.63 15.20
C HIS A 97 -8.93 0.12 15.14
N HIS A 98 -9.17 -0.45 13.96
CA HIS A 98 -9.31 -1.89 13.77
C HIS A 98 -8.03 -2.65 14.16
N ILE A 99 -6.86 -2.14 13.77
CA ILE A 99 -5.56 -2.71 14.17
C ILE A 99 -5.39 -2.60 15.68
N LEU A 100 -5.56 -1.41 16.26
CA LEU A 100 -5.33 -1.19 17.68
C LEU A 100 -6.29 -2.02 18.55
N LYS A 101 -7.57 -2.08 18.20
CA LYS A 101 -8.57 -2.91 18.92
C LYS A 101 -8.19 -4.39 18.95
N LYS A 102 -7.58 -4.93 17.88
CA LYS A 102 -7.13 -6.33 17.83
C LYS A 102 -6.00 -6.65 18.79
N LEU A 103 -5.23 -5.65 19.21
CA LEU A 103 -4.15 -5.81 20.19
C LEU A 103 -4.67 -5.86 21.63
N ASP A 104 -5.97 -5.61 21.86
CA ASP A 104 -6.59 -5.47 23.18
C ASP A 104 -5.75 -4.57 24.13
N PRO A 105 -5.49 -3.31 23.72
CA PRO A 105 -4.50 -2.46 24.38
C PRO A 105 -4.94 -2.13 25.80
N LYS A 106 -3.96 -2.16 26.70
CA LYS A 106 -4.16 -1.74 28.10
C LYS A 106 -3.54 -0.37 28.31
N PRO A 107 -4.21 0.57 29.00
CA PRO A 107 -3.62 1.86 29.33
C PRO A 107 -2.24 1.69 30.00
N GLY A 108 -1.24 2.43 29.52
CA GLY A 108 0.15 2.37 29.98
C GLY A 108 1.01 1.26 29.35
N SER A 109 0.44 0.38 28.51
CA SER A 109 1.22 -0.60 27.75
C SER A 109 2.09 0.05 26.67
N SER A 110 3.19 -0.59 26.29
CA SER A 110 4.09 -0.09 25.23
C SER A 110 3.75 -0.68 23.86
N LEU A 111 3.90 0.11 22.81
CA LEU A 111 3.71 -0.28 21.41
C LEU A 111 4.95 0.05 20.57
N LEU A 112 5.36 -0.89 19.71
CA LEU A 112 6.38 -0.67 18.70
C LEU A 112 5.73 -0.75 17.30
N ASP A 113 5.83 0.33 16.52
CA ASP A 113 5.35 0.39 15.14
C ASP A 113 6.53 0.41 14.15
N ILE A 114 6.79 -0.73 13.51
CA ILE A 114 7.90 -0.90 12.57
C ILE A 114 7.50 -0.38 11.19
N GLY A 115 8.07 0.76 10.79
CA GLY A 115 7.68 1.44 9.56
C GLY A 115 6.44 2.32 9.75
N CYS A 116 6.49 3.19 10.76
CA CYS A 116 5.34 3.99 11.21
C CYS A 116 4.81 5.03 10.21
N GLY A 117 5.47 5.20 9.06
CA GLY A 117 5.08 6.15 8.02
C GLY A 117 5.00 7.58 8.58
N TRP A 118 3.86 8.24 8.37
CA TRP A 118 3.59 9.57 8.91
C TRP A 118 3.06 9.57 10.36
N GLY A 119 3.05 8.41 11.03
CA GLY A 119 2.81 8.28 12.46
C GLY A 119 1.34 8.19 12.88
N THR A 120 0.39 8.10 11.95
CA THR A 120 -1.06 8.07 12.27
C THR A 120 -1.40 7.00 13.30
N LEU A 121 -0.88 5.77 13.15
CA LEU A 121 -1.14 4.67 14.07
C LEU A 121 -0.56 4.95 15.47
N MET A 122 0.71 5.35 15.55
CA MET A 122 1.37 5.67 16.83
C MET A 122 0.68 6.83 17.56
N LEU A 123 0.36 7.91 16.83
CA LEU A 123 -0.28 9.09 17.41
C LEU A 123 -1.68 8.77 17.95
N THR A 124 -2.46 7.95 17.24
CA THR A 124 -3.76 7.47 17.73
C THR A 124 -3.60 6.54 18.93
N ALA A 125 -2.65 5.61 18.91
CA ALA A 125 -2.39 4.72 20.04
C ALA A 125 -2.02 5.50 21.32
N ALA A 126 -1.18 6.52 21.21
CA ALA A 126 -0.81 7.37 22.33
C ALA A 126 -2.00 8.21 22.84
N ARG A 127 -2.70 8.89 21.94
CA ARG A 127 -3.73 9.88 22.31
C ARG A 127 -5.04 9.25 22.78
N GLU A 128 -5.44 8.14 22.17
CA GLU A 128 -6.78 7.57 22.36
C GLU A 128 -6.76 6.26 23.17
N TYR A 129 -5.65 5.52 23.13
CA TYR A 129 -5.51 4.25 23.85
C TYR A 129 -4.53 4.32 25.02
N ASN A 130 -3.95 5.50 25.28
CA ASN A 130 -2.98 5.75 26.36
C ASN A 130 -1.81 4.74 26.35
N MET A 131 -1.28 4.43 25.17
CA MET A 131 -0.11 3.58 25.01
C MET A 131 1.18 4.41 25.02
N ASN A 132 2.27 3.82 25.51
CA ASN A 132 3.61 4.36 25.35
C ASN A 132 4.14 3.93 23.98
N VAL A 133 4.24 4.87 23.05
CA VAL A 133 4.70 4.65 21.67
C VAL A 133 6.09 5.21 21.44
#